data_AF-A0A3E1QCU4-F1
#
_entry.id   AF-A0A3E1QCU4-F1
#
_cell.length_a   1.000
_cell.length_b   1.000
_cell.length_c   1.000
_cell.angle_alpha   90.00
_cell.angle_beta   90.00
_cell.angle_gamma   90.00
#
_symmetry.space_group_name_H-M   'P 1'
#
loop_
_entity.id
_entity.type
_entity.pdbx_description
1 polymer ?
#
loop_
_entity_poly.entity_id
_entity_poly.type
_entity_poly.pdbx_seq_one_letter_code
_entity_poly.pdbx_strand_id
1 'polypeptide(L)'
;MKVLVGISRILVGLLFIFSGLIKLNDPIGFSFKLQDYFAPGVLNLEFLVPYALLIAIFVVIFEVLLGVTLLIGYLRKFTVWSLLLMIIFFTFLTFYSAYYNKVTDCGCFGDAIPLTPWESFTKDIILLVLILILFFGSKYIKPFFTRNIRSLVIFVCFIGCLGVTYHVLMHLPILDFRPYKIGANIEEGMTIPEGAPKPIYDYDWKFNVDGEEKIVTTKGDYPEQEGAFLGVETTEIQAGYEAPIHDFTIEREGKNYLDEFLQEENLIIVVAYNLNKSEKDGFFPVRDITNEALKKGYKVIGMSASSTERTNTLTERYKLNFDFYFCDETTLKTIVRSNPGVLHLQKGTIKQKVHWNDLDQLQLQELETAKPDLDFNLKQRLDSIAVLDQRYRKLMQAKTPEERAEMGEEMGLTPEEYNGDLWSMQTVIDSSNMLFIEKVFKNMGYPGKTHVGEPTNTAAWYVLQHNPDKIPEYLPLIKEAGKKGEIPFRLVAMMEDRYLMNQEKPQVYGTQGRSYDDERGSFIWPIENPETVNQRRTEAGFDQTIEEYAKLLFGDDFEYKVVTMENIKQ
;
A
#
# COMPACT_ATOMS: atom_id res chain seq x y z
N MET A 1 -49.88 -29.15 -3.26
CA MET A 1 -49.82 -27.80 -2.63
C MET A 1 -49.24 -27.81 -1.21
N LYS A 2 -49.79 -28.51 -0.20
CA LYS A 2 -49.21 -28.54 1.17
C LYS A 2 -47.74 -28.97 1.22
N VAL A 3 -47.40 -30.08 0.55
CA VAL A 3 -46.03 -30.60 0.48
C VAL A 3 -45.10 -29.61 -0.22
N LEU A 4 -45.52 -29.08 -1.37
CA LEU A 4 -44.77 -28.07 -2.12
C LEU A 4 -44.45 -26.84 -1.25
N VAL A 5 -45.44 -26.28 -0.56
CA VAL A 5 -45.24 -25.15 0.38
C VAL A 5 -44.28 -25.52 1.51
N GLY A 6 -44.36 -26.74 2.05
CA GLY A 6 -43.45 -27.22 3.08
C GLY A 6 -41.99 -27.28 2.60
N ILE A 7 -41.76 -27.87 1.43
CA ILE A 7 -40.42 -27.97 0.81
C ILE A 7 -39.89 -26.57 0.47
N SER A 8 -40.68 -25.75 -0.24
CA SER A 8 -40.30 -24.37 -0.58
C SER A 8 -39.98 -23.54 0.66
N ARG A 9 -40.72 -23.72 1.75
CA ARG A 9 -40.50 -23.00 3.01
C ARG A 9 -39.15 -23.34 3.61
N ILE A 10 -38.79 -24.63 3.64
CA ILE A 10 -37.51 -25.10 4.18
C ILE A 10 -36.36 -24.60 3.30
N LEU A 11 -36.45 -24.81 1.98
CA LEU A 11 -35.39 -24.42 1.04
C LEU A 11 -35.15 -22.90 1.04
N VAL A 12 -36.21 -22.10 0.86
CA VAL A 12 -36.10 -20.64 0.84
C VAL A 12 -35.66 -20.12 2.22
N GLY A 13 -36.22 -20.67 3.30
CA GLY A 13 -35.86 -20.23 4.66
C GLY A 13 -34.40 -20.49 5.00
N LEU A 14 -33.89 -21.69 4.71
CA LEU A 14 -32.48 -22.04 4.96
C LEU A 14 -31.53 -21.25 4.04
N LEU A 15 -31.88 -21.07 2.77
CA LEU A 15 -31.03 -20.33 1.83
C LEU A 15 -30.90 -18.86 2.23
N PHE A 16 -31.98 -18.19 2.64
CA PHE A 16 -31.94 -16.80 3.09
C PHE A 16 -31.16 -16.65 4.40
N ILE A 17 -31.28 -17.60 5.34
CA ILE A 17 -30.46 -17.60 6.56
C ILE A 17 -28.99 -17.77 6.18
N PHE A 18 -28.65 -18.74 5.33
CA PHE A 18 -27.28 -19.00 4.91
C PHE A 18 -26.67 -17.79 4.19
N SER A 19 -27.33 -17.30 3.14
CA SER A 19 -26.92 -16.11 2.38
C SER A 19 -26.77 -14.88 3.28
N GLY A 20 -27.76 -14.62 4.14
CA GLY A 20 -27.71 -13.53 5.11
C GLY A 20 -26.55 -13.67 6.10
N LEU A 21 -26.29 -14.86 6.66
CA LEU A 21 -25.18 -15.07 7.59
C LEU A 21 -23.81 -14.88 6.94
N ILE A 22 -23.64 -15.30 5.67
CA ILE A 22 -22.39 -15.08 4.95
C ILE A 22 -22.14 -13.58 4.72
N LYS A 23 -23.16 -12.82 4.30
CA LYS A 23 -23.04 -11.36 4.18
C LYS A 23 -22.89 -10.67 5.54
N LEU A 24 -23.44 -11.25 6.61
CA LEU A 24 -23.33 -10.71 7.96
C LEU A 24 -21.92 -10.86 8.53
N ASN A 25 -21.19 -11.88 8.07
CA ASN A 25 -19.78 -12.07 8.39
C ASN A 25 -18.88 -10.99 7.72
N ASP A 26 -19.32 -10.40 6.60
CA ASP A 26 -18.60 -9.31 5.91
C ASP A 26 -19.56 -8.23 5.32
N PRO A 27 -20.18 -7.41 6.18
CA PRO A 27 -21.08 -6.35 5.73
C PRO A 27 -20.34 -5.22 5.01
N ILE A 28 -19.05 -5.03 5.29
CA ILE A 28 -18.19 -4.05 4.61
C ILE A 28 -18.01 -4.46 3.14
N GLY A 29 -17.65 -5.72 2.88
CA GLY A 29 -17.56 -6.26 1.52
C GLY A 29 -18.88 -6.12 0.76
N PHE A 30 -20.01 -6.45 1.38
CA PHE A 30 -21.33 -6.25 0.75
C PHE A 30 -21.63 -4.77 0.48
N SER A 31 -21.20 -3.86 1.36
CA SER A 31 -21.35 -2.42 1.15
C SER A 31 -20.58 -1.90 -0.07
N PHE A 32 -19.41 -2.46 -0.38
CA PHE A 32 -18.67 -2.10 -1.59
C PHE A 32 -19.43 -2.52 -2.85
N LYS A 33 -20.01 -3.72 -2.88
CA LYS A 33 -20.88 -4.16 -3.99
C LYS A 33 -22.07 -3.23 -4.18
N LEU A 34 -22.69 -2.75 -3.09
CA LEU A 34 -23.77 -1.76 -3.19
C LEU A 34 -23.28 -0.44 -3.79
N GLN A 35 -22.07 0.02 -3.46
CA GLN A 35 -21.48 1.22 -4.06
C GLN A 35 -21.29 1.05 -5.56
N ASP A 36 -20.87 -0.12 -6.03
CA ASP A 36 -20.74 -0.42 -7.46
C ASP A 36 -22.09 -0.31 -8.17
N TYR A 37 -23.18 -0.83 -7.56
CA TYR A 37 -24.53 -0.64 -8.09
C TYR A 37 -25.01 0.82 -8.09
N PHE A 38 -24.59 1.61 -7.10
CA PHE A 38 -24.98 3.03 -6.99
C PHE A 38 -24.19 3.95 -7.93
N ALA A 39 -23.10 3.47 -8.52
CA ALA A 39 -22.27 4.26 -9.42
C ALA A 39 -23.03 4.80 -10.64
N PRO A 40 -22.58 5.93 -11.25
CA PRO A 40 -23.22 6.55 -12.42
C PRO A 40 -23.42 5.62 -13.60
N GLY A 41 -22.48 4.68 -13.79
CA GLY A 41 -22.50 3.72 -14.90
C GLY A 41 -23.48 2.55 -14.73
N VAL A 42 -24.18 2.45 -13.59
CA VAL A 42 -25.10 1.35 -13.27
C VAL A 42 -26.51 1.88 -12.96
N LEU A 43 -26.78 2.33 -11.74
CA LEU A 43 -28.09 2.89 -11.36
C LEU A 43 -28.09 4.42 -11.21
N ASN A 44 -26.90 5.05 -11.19
CA ASN A 44 -26.75 6.49 -11.00
C ASN A 44 -27.43 7.01 -9.71
N LEU A 45 -27.16 6.33 -8.60
CA LEU A 45 -27.71 6.61 -7.26
C LEU A 45 -26.61 7.02 -6.28
N GLU A 46 -25.66 7.85 -6.71
CA GLU A 46 -24.48 8.21 -5.91
C GLU A 46 -24.82 8.79 -4.53
N PHE A 47 -25.98 9.44 -4.39
CA PHE A 47 -26.45 9.95 -3.11
C PHE A 47 -26.64 8.87 -2.02
N LEU A 48 -26.73 7.59 -2.41
CA LEU A 48 -26.81 6.44 -1.50
C LEU A 48 -25.44 5.90 -1.08
N VAL A 49 -24.35 6.27 -1.77
CA VAL A 49 -22.98 5.79 -1.47
C VAL A 49 -22.56 6.03 -0.02
N PRO A 50 -22.80 7.21 0.60
CA PRO A 50 -22.49 7.43 2.01
C PRO A 50 -23.26 6.53 2.98
N TYR A 51 -24.43 6.04 2.56
CA TYR A 51 -25.32 5.19 3.35
C TYR A 51 -25.15 3.70 3.05
N ALA A 52 -24.25 3.32 2.13
CA ALA A 52 -24.14 1.95 1.63
C ALA A 52 -23.89 0.93 2.75
N LEU A 53 -23.04 1.25 3.73
CA LEU A 53 -22.78 0.36 4.87
C LEU A 53 -24.01 0.19 5.77
N LEU A 54 -24.73 1.26 6.05
CA LEU A 54 -25.97 1.20 6.84
C LEU A 54 -27.04 0.36 6.12
N ILE A 55 -27.18 0.54 4.80
CA ILE A 55 -28.09 -0.23 3.95
C ILE A 55 -27.67 -1.71 3.94
N ALA A 56 -26.38 -1.99 3.77
CA ALA A 56 -25.83 -3.35 3.79
C ALA A 56 -26.20 -4.08 5.10
N ILE A 57 -25.90 -3.47 6.25
CA ILE A 57 -26.24 -4.03 7.56
C ILE A 57 -27.74 -4.29 7.68
N PHE A 58 -28.59 -3.31 7.31
CA PHE A 58 -30.03 -3.46 7.37
C PHE A 58 -30.53 -4.62 6.52
N VAL A 59 -30.14 -4.66 5.23
CA VAL A 59 -30.60 -5.68 4.27
C VAL A 59 -30.19 -7.07 4.72
N VAL A 60 -28.95 -7.23 5.19
CA VAL A 60 -28.39 -8.51 5.61
C VAL A 60 -29.08 -9.04 6.87
N ILE A 61 -29.26 -8.21 7.90
CA ILE A 61 -30.00 -8.60 9.11
C ILE A 61 -31.45 -8.94 8.74
N PHE A 62 -32.06 -8.13 7.88
CA PHE A 62 -33.43 -8.35 7.43
C PHE A 62 -33.58 -9.67 6.67
N GLU A 63 -32.61 -10.04 5.83
CA GLU A 63 -32.57 -11.30 5.11
C GLU A 63 -32.55 -12.51 6.06
N VAL A 64 -31.67 -12.50 7.07
CA VAL A 64 -31.61 -13.55 8.10
C VAL A 64 -32.94 -13.65 8.84
N LEU A 65 -33.50 -12.53 9.29
CA LEU A 65 -34.77 -12.50 10.01
C LEU A 65 -35.94 -12.99 9.15
N LEU A 66 -35.99 -12.66 7.86
CA LEU A 66 -37.01 -13.19 6.94
C LEU A 66 -36.89 -14.69 6.78
N GLY A 67 -35.69 -15.23 6.67
CA GLY A 67 -35.45 -16.67 6.64
C GLY A 67 -35.95 -17.37 7.91
N VAL A 68 -35.58 -16.85 9.10
CA VAL A 68 -36.05 -17.39 10.39
C VAL A 68 -37.57 -17.29 10.53
N THR A 69 -38.16 -16.12 10.24
CA THR A 69 -39.62 -15.89 10.35
C THR A 69 -40.40 -16.80 9.41
N LEU A 70 -39.89 -17.08 8.21
CA LEU A 70 -40.46 -18.02 7.27
C LEU A 70 -40.44 -19.45 7.84
N LEU A 71 -39.30 -19.90 8.38
CA LEU A 71 -39.15 -21.24 8.95
C LEU A 71 -40.06 -21.46 10.15
N ILE A 72 -40.22 -20.48 11.05
CA ILE A 72 -41.10 -20.61 12.22
C ILE A 72 -42.56 -20.23 11.94
N GLY A 73 -42.85 -19.60 10.80
CA GLY A 73 -44.19 -19.20 10.37
C GLY A 73 -44.74 -17.98 11.15
N TYR A 74 -43.85 -17.07 11.53
CA TYR A 74 -44.19 -15.80 12.19
C TYR A 74 -44.53 -14.72 11.16
N LEU A 75 -45.50 -13.83 11.46
CA LEU A 75 -45.91 -12.71 10.59
C LEU A 75 -46.01 -13.05 9.09
N ARG A 76 -46.50 -14.25 8.78
CA ARG A 76 -46.48 -14.87 7.44
C ARG A 76 -46.83 -13.95 6.27
N LYS A 77 -47.88 -13.12 6.39
CA LYS A 77 -48.25 -12.19 5.30
C LYS A 77 -47.11 -11.21 5.03
N PHE A 78 -46.58 -10.57 6.07
CA PHE A 78 -45.44 -9.68 5.97
C PHE A 78 -44.23 -10.41 5.40
N THR A 79 -43.83 -11.54 5.99
CA THR A 79 -42.64 -12.29 5.54
C THR A 79 -42.71 -12.66 4.06
N VAL A 80 -43.82 -13.23 3.58
CA VAL A 80 -43.92 -13.67 2.19
C VAL A 80 -44.00 -12.50 1.21
N TRP A 81 -44.65 -11.38 1.58
CA TRP A 81 -44.63 -10.16 0.78
C TRP A 81 -43.24 -9.52 0.72
N SER A 82 -42.52 -9.44 1.84
CA SER A 82 -41.16 -8.92 1.89
C SER A 82 -40.18 -9.77 1.08
N LEU A 83 -40.28 -11.10 1.18
CA LEU A 83 -39.49 -12.03 0.36
C LEU A 83 -39.77 -11.83 -1.14
N LEU A 84 -41.04 -11.69 -1.52
CA LEU A 84 -41.44 -11.47 -2.92
C LEU A 84 -40.89 -10.14 -3.46
N LEU A 85 -41.03 -9.05 -2.71
CA LEU A 85 -40.53 -7.75 -3.13
C LEU A 85 -39.00 -7.76 -3.25
N MET A 86 -38.31 -8.37 -2.28
CA MET A 86 -36.86 -8.43 -2.26
C MET A 86 -36.31 -9.30 -3.40
N ILE A 87 -36.92 -10.46 -3.68
CA ILE A 87 -36.45 -11.30 -4.79
C ILE A 87 -36.76 -10.67 -6.14
N ILE A 88 -37.88 -9.97 -6.32
CA ILE A 88 -38.17 -9.24 -7.56
C ILE A 88 -37.10 -8.16 -7.80
N PHE A 89 -36.76 -7.40 -6.75
CA PHE A 89 -35.72 -6.39 -6.81
C PHE A 89 -34.35 -6.97 -7.14
N PHE A 90 -33.92 -8.04 -6.44
CA PHE A 90 -32.63 -8.68 -6.75
C PHE A 90 -32.60 -9.34 -8.12
N THR A 91 -33.70 -9.98 -8.56
CA THR A 91 -33.82 -10.55 -9.92
C THR A 91 -33.62 -9.47 -10.98
N PHE A 92 -34.15 -8.26 -10.76
CA PHE A 92 -33.92 -7.13 -11.65
C PHE A 92 -32.45 -6.71 -11.67
N LEU A 93 -31.81 -6.59 -10.51
CA LEU A 93 -30.39 -6.22 -10.42
C LEU A 93 -29.48 -7.28 -11.05
N THR A 94 -29.72 -8.56 -10.80
CA THR A 94 -28.93 -9.67 -11.35
C THR A 94 -29.13 -9.78 -12.86
N PHE A 95 -30.35 -9.57 -13.35
CA PHE A 95 -30.60 -9.45 -14.79
C PHE A 95 -29.86 -8.28 -15.42
N TYR A 96 -29.97 -7.08 -14.83
CA TYR A 96 -29.30 -5.89 -15.34
C TYR A 96 -27.78 -6.12 -15.42
N SER A 97 -27.21 -6.72 -14.37
CA SER A 97 -25.78 -7.03 -14.32
C SER A 97 -25.36 -8.03 -15.39
N ALA A 98 -26.15 -9.10 -15.58
CA ALA A 98 -25.88 -10.14 -16.57
C ALA A 98 -26.03 -9.64 -18.01
N TYR A 99 -27.00 -8.76 -18.26
CA TYR A 99 -27.28 -8.24 -19.60
C TYR A 99 -26.30 -7.14 -20.04
N TYR A 100 -25.94 -6.22 -19.14
CA TYR A 100 -25.06 -5.09 -19.46
C TYR A 100 -23.58 -5.32 -19.09
N ASN A 101 -23.26 -6.49 -18.51
CA ASN A 101 -21.93 -6.88 -18.02
C ASN A 101 -21.26 -5.81 -17.15
N LYS A 102 -22.05 -5.21 -16.22
CA LYS A 102 -21.62 -4.05 -15.41
C LYS A 102 -21.03 -4.41 -14.05
N VAL A 103 -21.53 -5.47 -13.40
CA VAL A 103 -21.00 -5.97 -12.12
C VAL A 103 -20.78 -7.48 -12.24
N THR A 104 -19.54 -7.91 -12.09
CA THR A 104 -19.13 -9.31 -12.30
C THR A 104 -19.53 -10.25 -11.17
N ASP A 105 -19.81 -9.72 -9.98
CA ASP A 105 -20.26 -10.49 -8.81
C ASP A 105 -21.42 -9.76 -8.10
N CYS A 106 -22.58 -10.40 -8.07
CA CYS A 106 -23.80 -9.87 -7.48
C CYS A 106 -23.85 -9.92 -5.94
N GLY A 107 -22.82 -10.46 -5.28
CA GLY A 107 -22.64 -10.45 -3.83
C GLY A 107 -23.65 -11.30 -3.05
N CYS A 108 -24.40 -12.18 -3.73
CA CYS A 108 -25.48 -12.95 -3.12
C CYS A 108 -25.02 -13.95 -2.06
N PHE A 109 -23.83 -14.52 -2.18
CA PHE A 109 -23.21 -15.38 -1.15
C PHE A 109 -21.87 -14.83 -0.69
N GLY A 110 -21.62 -13.52 -0.90
CA GLY A 110 -20.31 -12.90 -0.69
C GLY A 110 -19.17 -13.70 -1.34
N ASP A 111 -17.99 -13.63 -0.73
CA ASP A 111 -16.78 -14.31 -1.20
C ASP A 111 -16.81 -15.84 -0.95
N ALA A 112 -17.84 -16.39 -0.29
CA ALA A 112 -17.89 -17.82 0.03
C ALA A 112 -18.25 -18.68 -1.19
N ILE A 113 -19.13 -18.18 -2.06
CA ILE A 113 -19.53 -18.85 -3.32
C ILE A 113 -19.66 -17.75 -4.38
N PRO A 114 -18.57 -17.37 -5.06
CA PRO A 114 -18.63 -16.43 -6.16
C PRO A 114 -19.47 -17.04 -7.29
N LEU A 115 -20.48 -16.30 -7.75
CA LEU A 115 -21.37 -16.71 -8.82
C LEU A 115 -21.25 -15.71 -9.97
N THR A 116 -21.20 -16.22 -11.19
CA THR A 116 -21.30 -15.39 -12.38
C THR A 116 -22.65 -14.66 -12.42
N PRO A 117 -22.77 -13.55 -13.18
CA PRO A 117 -24.03 -12.82 -13.28
C PRO A 117 -25.22 -13.70 -13.74
N TRP A 118 -24.99 -14.59 -14.70
CA TRP A 118 -26.02 -15.51 -15.22
C TRP A 118 -26.41 -16.61 -14.22
N GLU A 119 -25.47 -17.13 -13.44
CA GLU A 119 -25.76 -18.08 -12.36
C GLU A 119 -26.57 -17.40 -11.25
N SER A 120 -26.19 -16.17 -10.88
CA SER A 120 -26.92 -15.36 -9.90
C SER A 120 -28.35 -15.08 -10.33
N PHE A 121 -28.56 -14.69 -11.59
CA PHE A 121 -29.89 -14.46 -12.15
C PHE A 121 -30.74 -15.74 -12.17
N THR A 122 -30.17 -16.87 -12.62
CA THR A 122 -30.87 -18.16 -12.66
C THR A 122 -31.32 -18.60 -11.27
N LYS A 123 -30.44 -18.45 -10.27
CA LYS A 123 -30.74 -18.74 -8.87
C LYS A 123 -31.88 -17.85 -8.36
N ASP A 124 -31.89 -16.56 -8.70
CA ASP A 124 -32.97 -15.64 -8.32
C ASP A 124 -34.32 -16.02 -8.96
N ILE A 125 -34.33 -16.47 -10.22
CA ILE A 125 -35.53 -16.98 -10.89
C ILE A 125 -36.08 -18.24 -10.21
N ILE A 126 -35.21 -19.19 -9.85
CA ILE A 126 -35.61 -20.40 -9.10
C ILE A 126 -36.22 -20.00 -7.75
N LEU A 127 -35.57 -19.09 -7.03
CA LEU A 127 -36.08 -18.56 -5.76
C LEU A 127 -37.42 -17.84 -5.93
N LEU A 128 -37.58 -17.04 -7.00
CA LEU A 128 -38.84 -16.37 -7.31
C LEU A 128 -39.97 -17.38 -7.51
N VAL A 129 -39.75 -18.47 -8.25
CA VAL A 129 -40.74 -19.55 -8.43
C VAL A 129 -41.11 -20.19 -7.09
N LEU A 130 -40.12 -20.50 -6.25
CA LEU A 130 -40.38 -21.06 -4.92
C LEU A 130 -41.15 -20.09 -4.02
N ILE A 131 -40.84 -18.79 -4.09
CA ILE A 131 -41.53 -17.74 -3.33
C ILE A 131 -42.95 -17.54 -3.85
N LEU A 132 -43.21 -17.65 -5.16
CA LEU A 132 -44.58 -17.62 -5.71
C LEU A 132 -45.43 -18.79 -5.20
N ILE A 133 -44.84 -19.99 -5.08
CA ILE A 133 -45.52 -21.13 -4.43
C ILE A 133 -45.85 -20.80 -2.97
N LEU A 134 -44.94 -20.15 -2.24
CA LEU A 134 -45.19 -19.69 -0.87
C LEU A 134 -46.24 -18.58 -0.81
N PHE A 135 -46.31 -17.70 -1.79
CA PHE A 135 -47.26 -16.59 -1.88
C PHE A 135 -48.69 -17.09 -2.04
N PHE A 136 -48.96 -17.86 -3.10
CA PHE A 136 -50.28 -18.44 -3.35
C PHE A 136 -50.63 -19.56 -2.36
N GLY A 137 -49.63 -20.33 -1.96
CA GLY A 137 -49.74 -21.41 -0.99
C GLY A 137 -49.63 -20.95 0.46
N SER A 138 -49.61 -19.64 0.71
CA SER A 138 -49.29 -19.09 2.01
C SER A 138 -50.14 -19.74 3.10
N LYS A 139 -51.42 -20.05 2.82
CA LYS A 139 -52.40 -20.65 3.78
C LYS A 139 -51.91 -21.92 4.49
N TYR A 140 -50.94 -22.60 3.90
CA TYR A 140 -50.36 -23.83 4.44
C TYR A 140 -49.13 -23.61 5.34
N ILE A 141 -48.58 -22.40 5.42
CA ILE A 141 -47.52 -22.04 6.36
C ILE A 141 -48.14 -21.87 7.75
N LYS A 142 -48.04 -22.93 8.56
CA LYS A 142 -48.49 -22.95 9.95
C LYS A 142 -47.34 -22.51 10.89
N PRO A 143 -47.67 -21.76 11.95
CA PRO A 143 -46.68 -21.35 12.94
C PRO A 143 -46.21 -22.55 13.75
N PHE A 144 -44.91 -22.59 14.04
CA PHE A 144 -44.33 -23.42 15.09
C PHE A 144 -44.28 -22.63 16.40
N PHE A 145 -44.30 -23.33 17.54
CA PHE A 145 -44.27 -22.75 18.89
C PHE A 145 -45.45 -21.82 19.25
N THR A 146 -45.45 -21.32 20.49
CA THR A 146 -46.42 -20.31 20.96
C THR A 146 -46.02 -18.90 20.48
N ARG A 147 -46.94 -17.93 20.57
CA ARG A 147 -46.69 -16.54 20.13
C ARG A 147 -45.48 -15.93 20.83
N ASN A 148 -45.37 -16.10 22.15
CA ASN A 148 -44.29 -15.52 22.95
C ASN A 148 -42.94 -16.14 22.59
N ILE A 149 -42.88 -17.46 22.41
CA ILE A 149 -41.64 -18.15 22.00
C ILE A 149 -41.18 -17.67 20.62
N ARG A 150 -42.09 -17.52 19.65
CA ARG A 150 -41.70 -16.99 18.32
C ARG A 150 -41.12 -15.57 18.40
N SER A 151 -41.77 -14.68 19.15
CA SER A 151 -41.29 -13.32 19.34
C SER A 151 -39.92 -13.28 20.03
N LEU A 152 -39.72 -14.16 21.03
CA LEU A 152 -38.43 -14.31 21.71
C LEU A 152 -37.33 -14.80 20.75
N VAL A 153 -37.61 -15.83 19.94
CA VAL A 153 -36.65 -16.37 18.95
C VAL A 153 -36.20 -15.28 17.97
N ILE A 154 -37.14 -14.47 17.47
CA ILE A 154 -36.81 -13.37 16.54
C ILE A 154 -36.00 -12.28 17.24
N PHE A 155 -36.38 -11.92 18.46
CA PHE A 155 -35.65 -10.92 19.24
C PHE A 155 -34.21 -11.38 19.51
N VAL A 156 -34.02 -12.62 19.97
CA VAL A 156 -32.68 -13.21 20.18
C VAL A 156 -31.89 -13.27 18.88
N CYS A 157 -32.52 -13.67 17.77
CA CYS A 157 -31.87 -13.68 16.46
C CYS A 157 -31.42 -12.27 16.04
N PHE A 158 -32.28 -11.26 16.22
CA PHE A 158 -31.94 -9.86 15.91
C PHE A 158 -30.78 -9.35 16.76
N ILE A 159 -30.81 -9.57 18.08
CA ILE A 159 -29.70 -9.20 18.97
C ILE A 159 -28.42 -9.96 18.61
N GLY A 160 -28.52 -11.24 18.27
CA GLY A 160 -27.40 -12.04 17.78
C GLY A 160 -26.79 -11.46 16.51
N CYS A 161 -27.62 -11.06 15.54
CA CYS A 161 -27.12 -10.43 14.31
C CYS A 161 -26.44 -9.09 14.60
N LEU A 162 -27.00 -8.25 15.48
CA LEU A 162 -26.36 -6.99 15.90
C LEU A 162 -25.01 -7.24 16.60
N GLY A 163 -24.92 -8.25 17.45
CA GLY A 163 -23.68 -8.64 18.11
C GLY A 163 -22.60 -9.07 17.12
N VAL A 164 -22.96 -9.90 16.13
CA VAL A 164 -22.05 -10.30 15.05
C VAL A 164 -21.63 -9.09 14.21
N THR A 165 -22.58 -8.23 13.81
CA THR A 165 -22.26 -6.99 13.08
C THR A 165 -21.30 -6.11 13.85
N TYR A 166 -21.55 -5.87 15.14
CA TYR A 166 -20.66 -5.08 15.98
C TYR A 166 -19.26 -5.70 16.02
N HIS A 167 -19.16 -7.02 16.19
CA HIS A 167 -17.88 -7.72 16.19
C HIS A 167 -17.13 -7.53 14.88
N VAL A 168 -17.72 -7.81 13.72
CA VAL A 168 -17.02 -7.75 12.42
C VAL A 168 -16.78 -6.33 11.89
N LEU A 169 -17.35 -5.30 12.54
CA LEU A 169 -17.01 -3.90 12.27
C LEU A 169 -15.88 -3.39 13.16
N MET A 170 -15.69 -3.99 14.34
CA MET A 170 -14.62 -3.63 15.27
C MET A 170 -13.42 -4.58 15.17
N HIS A 171 -13.59 -5.75 14.56
CA HIS A 171 -12.63 -6.83 14.41
C HIS A 171 -12.76 -7.42 13.00
N LEU A 172 -11.81 -8.27 12.61
CA LEU A 172 -11.88 -8.94 11.30
C LEU A 172 -13.07 -9.94 11.22
N PRO A 173 -13.56 -10.24 10.00
CA PRO A 173 -14.54 -11.30 9.78
C PRO A 173 -14.16 -12.62 10.47
N ILE A 174 -15.16 -13.31 11.03
CA ILE A 174 -14.97 -14.57 11.76
C ILE A 174 -14.41 -15.65 10.82
N LEU A 175 -14.93 -15.68 9.59
CA LEU A 175 -14.45 -16.56 8.52
C LEU A 175 -13.92 -15.72 7.37
N ASP A 176 -12.72 -16.05 6.89
CA ASP A 176 -12.11 -15.38 5.75
C ASP A 176 -12.13 -16.29 4.52
N PHE A 177 -12.99 -15.96 3.56
CA PHE A 177 -13.13 -16.69 2.29
C PHE A 177 -12.27 -16.11 1.17
N ARG A 178 -11.57 -15.01 1.42
CA ARG A 178 -10.84 -14.26 0.39
C ARG A 178 -9.51 -14.95 0.04
N PRO A 179 -8.93 -14.65 -1.14
CA PRO A 179 -7.65 -15.19 -1.57
C PRO A 179 -6.51 -14.94 -0.57
N TYR A 180 -6.59 -13.84 0.18
CA TYR A 180 -5.58 -13.42 1.17
C TYR A 180 -5.81 -13.96 2.59
N LYS A 181 -6.51 -15.07 2.76
CA LYS A 181 -6.72 -15.68 4.09
C LYS A 181 -5.38 -16.08 4.75
N ILE A 182 -5.39 -16.23 6.08
CA ILE A 182 -4.21 -16.69 6.82
C ILE A 182 -3.77 -18.06 6.27
N GLY A 183 -2.47 -18.21 6.01
CA GLY A 183 -1.85 -19.37 5.39
C GLY A 183 -1.73 -19.32 3.87
N ALA A 184 -2.39 -18.38 3.18
CA ALA A 184 -2.22 -18.19 1.74
C ALA A 184 -0.87 -17.54 1.43
N ASN A 185 -0.25 -17.96 0.33
CA ASN A 185 0.94 -17.32 -0.23
C ASN A 185 0.52 -16.41 -1.41
N ILE A 186 0.93 -15.15 -1.35
CA ILE A 186 0.56 -14.14 -2.35
C ILE A 186 1.16 -14.46 -3.71
N GLU A 187 2.45 -14.82 -3.75
CA GLU A 187 3.16 -15.12 -4.99
C GLU A 187 2.58 -16.38 -5.66
N GLU A 188 2.35 -17.46 -4.90
CA GLU A 188 1.67 -18.65 -5.42
C GLU A 188 0.26 -18.32 -5.92
N GLY A 189 -0.48 -17.46 -5.21
CA GLY A 189 -1.82 -17.02 -5.60
C GLY A 189 -1.85 -16.17 -6.87
N MET A 190 -0.72 -15.61 -7.29
CA MET A 190 -0.53 -14.88 -8.55
C MET A 190 -0.17 -15.79 -9.73
N THR A 191 0.27 -17.02 -9.45
CA THR A 191 0.67 -17.94 -10.52
C THR A 191 -0.53 -18.52 -11.27
N ILE A 192 -0.41 -18.56 -12.60
CA ILE A 192 -1.33 -19.28 -13.47
C ILE A 192 -0.82 -20.72 -13.60
N PRO A 193 -1.61 -21.74 -13.22
CA PRO A 193 -1.19 -23.13 -13.34
C PRO A 193 -0.87 -23.54 -14.78
N GLU A 194 0.09 -24.45 -14.96
CA GLU A 194 0.39 -25.01 -16.27
C GLU A 194 -0.84 -25.73 -16.84
N GLY A 195 -1.18 -25.44 -18.11
CA GLY A 195 -2.36 -25.99 -18.78
C GLY A 195 -3.68 -25.31 -18.43
N ALA A 196 -3.64 -24.20 -17.68
CA ALA A 196 -4.84 -23.41 -17.41
C ALA A 196 -5.51 -22.92 -18.71
N PRO A 197 -6.85 -22.89 -18.77
CA PRO A 197 -7.60 -22.49 -19.95
C PRO A 197 -7.20 -21.07 -20.38
N LYS A 198 -6.85 -20.91 -21.65
CA LYS A 198 -6.58 -19.59 -22.25
C LYS A 198 -7.90 -18.94 -22.68
N PRO A 199 -7.97 -17.60 -22.71
CA PRO A 199 -9.14 -16.94 -23.26
C PRO A 199 -9.26 -17.26 -24.76
N ILE A 200 -10.48 -17.58 -25.20
CA ILE A 200 -10.79 -17.86 -26.60
C ILE A 200 -11.77 -16.79 -27.07
N TYR A 201 -11.35 -16.02 -28.07
CA TYR A 201 -12.17 -15.01 -28.72
C TYR A 201 -12.60 -15.49 -30.11
N ASP A 202 -13.86 -15.23 -30.46
CA ASP A 202 -14.34 -15.24 -31.84
C ASP A 202 -14.37 -13.82 -32.38
N TYR A 203 -13.90 -13.65 -33.60
CA TYR A 203 -13.90 -12.40 -34.33
C TYR A 203 -14.87 -12.55 -35.50
N ASP A 204 -16.02 -11.89 -35.41
CA ASP A 204 -17.05 -11.86 -36.43
C ASP A 204 -16.80 -10.68 -37.35
N TRP A 205 -16.12 -10.96 -38.47
CA TRP A 205 -15.77 -9.97 -39.49
C TRP A 205 -16.94 -9.78 -40.46
N LYS A 206 -17.43 -8.55 -40.56
CA LYS A 206 -18.56 -8.16 -41.41
C LYS A 206 -18.06 -7.59 -42.74
N PHE A 207 -18.54 -8.15 -43.84
CA PHE A 207 -18.21 -7.75 -45.21
C PHE A 207 -19.47 -7.42 -46.00
N ASN A 208 -19.40 -6.42 -46.86
CA ASN A 208 -20.39 -6.17 -47.91
C ASN A 208 -19.96 -6.88 -49.20
N VAL A 209 -20.72 -7.88 -49.61
CA VAL A 209 -20.50 -8.62 -50.86
C VAL A 209 -21.74 -8.44 -51.72
N ASP A 210 -21.60 -7.76 -52.86
CA ASP A 210 -22.69 -7.51 -53.82
C ASP A 210 -23.96 -6.86 -53.24
N GLY A 211 -23.82 -6.06 -52.16
CA GLY A 211 -24.93 -5.38 -51.49
C GLY A 211 -25.57 -6.15 -50.34
N GLU A 212 -25.09 -7.37 -50.04
CA GLU A 212 -25.52 -8.19 -48.90
C GLU A 212 -24.43 -8.25 -47.82
N GLU A 213 -24.84 -8.20 -46.55
CA GLU A 213 -23.94 -8.33 -45.39
C GLU A 213 -23.60 -9.80 -45.14
N LYS A 214 -22.32 -10.13 -45.13
CA LYS A 214 -21.80 -11.47 -44.83
C LYS A 214 -20.87 -11.41 -43.62
N ILE A 215 -21.09 -12.29 -42.65
CA ILE A 215 -20.27 -12.42 -41.44
C ILE A 215 -19.38 -13.64 -41.57
N VAL A 216 -18.08 -13.50 -41.30
CA VAL A 216 -17.11 -14.59 -41.25
C VAL A 216 -16.46 -14.61 -39.87
N THR A 217 -16.58 -15.72 -39.14
CA THR A 217 -16.01 -15.89 -37.80
C THR A 217 -14.62 -16.50 -37.86
N THR A 218 -13.63 -15.89 -37.21
CA THR A 218 -12.27 -16.44 -37.07
C THR A 218 -11.77 -16.38 -35.62
N LYS A 219 -10.66 -17.07 -35.32
CA LYS A 219 -10.00 -17.04 -34.00
C LYS A 219 -8.89 -15.99 -33.90
N GLY A 220 -8.96 -14.92 -34.70
CA GLY A 220 -8.03 -13.77 -34.66
C GLY A 220 -7.43 -13.43 -36.03
N ASP A 221 -7.28 -14.42 -36.91
CA ASP A 221 -6.77 -14.19 -38.25
C ASP A 221 -7.80 -13.45 -39.12
N TYR A 222 -7.34 -12.52 -39.95
CA TYR A 222 -8.23 -11.85 -40.90
C TYR A 222 -8.72 -12.84 -41.97
N PRO A 223 -10.03 -12.99 -42.21
CA PRO A 223 -10.55 -13.98 -43.15
C PRO A 223 -10.28 -13.59 -44.60
N GLU A 224 -9.92 -14.57 -45.43
CA GLU A 224 -9.85 -14.42 -46.88
C GLU A 224 -11.27 -14.37 -47.48
N GLN A 225 -11.87 -13.17 -47.48
CA GLN A 225 -13.22 -12.91 -48.01
C GLN A 225 -13.21 -11.71 -48.95
N GLU A 226 -13.76 -11.89 -50.17
CA GLU A 226 -13.98 -10.79 -51.12
C GLU A 226 -15.15 -9.91 -50.66
N GLY A 227 -15.01 -8.58 -50.79
CA GLY A 227 -16.03 -7.61 -50.36
C GLY A 227 -15.43 -6.42 -49.59
N ALA A 228 -16.23 -5.37 -49.37
CA ALA A 228 -15.81 -4.22 -48.56
C ALA A 228 -15.97 -4.50 -47.07
N PHE A 229 -14.91 -4.34 -46.28
CA PHE A 229 -14.94 -4.52 -44.82
C PHE A 229 -15.85 -3.47 -44.15
N LEU A 230 -16.78 -3.92 -43.32
CA LEU A 230 -17.73 -3.08 -42.59
C LEU A 230 -17.37 -2.93 -41.11
N GLY A 231 -16.79 -3.97 -40.48
CA GLY A 231 -16.43 -3.95 -39.06
C GLY A 231 -16.14 -5.35 -38.52
N VAL A 232 -15.59 -5.42 -37.31
CA VAL A 232 -15.36 -6.67 -36.59
C VAL A 232 -16.02 -6.60 -35.22
N GLU A 233 -16.80 -7.61 -34.88
CA GLU A 233 -17.32 -7.80 -33.52
C GLU A 233 -16.52 -8.92 -32.85
N THR A 234 -16.02 -8.65 -31.65
CA THR A 234 -15.26 -9.64 -30.87
C THR A 234 -16.17 -10.21 -29.79
N THR A 235 -16.34 -11.52 -29.79
CA THR A 235 -17.12 -12.26 -28.79
C THR A 235 -16.18 -13.15 -27.98
N GLU A 236 -16.11 -12.93 -26.68
CA GLU A 236 -15.40 -13.83 -25.78
C GLU A 236 -16.21 -15.12 -25.60
N ILE A 237 -15.68 -16.24 -26.08
CA ILE A 237 -16.35 -17.55 -26.02
C ILE A 237 -16.00 -18.29 -24.74
N GLN A 238 -14.76 -18.12 -24.28
CA GLN A 238 -14.27 -18.73 -23.07
C GLN A 238 -13.33 -17.75 -22.38
N ALA A 239 -13.58 -17.46 -21.12
CA ALA A 239 -12.67 -16.70 -20.29
C ALA A 239 -11.37 -17.47 -20.04
N GLY A 240 -10.27 -16.75 -19.96
CA GLY A 240 -9.01 -17.29 -19.47
C GLY A 240 -9.11 -17.63 -17.99
N TYR A 241 -8.25 -18.54 -17.52
CA TYR A 241 -8.02 -18.68 -16.09
C TYR A 241 -7.44 -17.38 -15.55
N GLU A 242 -8.14 -16.79 -14.59
CA GLU A 242 -7.67 -15.64 -13.83
C GLU A 242 -7.14 -16.14 -12.49
N ALA A 243 -5.93 -15.70 -12.12
CA ALA A 243 -5.33 -16.07 -10.86
C ALA A 243 -6.15 -15.49 -9.69
N PRO A 244 -6.30 -16.22 -8.56
CA PRO A 244 -7.02 -15.73 -7.39
C PRO A 244 -6.51 -14.38 -6.88
N ILE A 245 -5.23 -14.09 -7.11
CA ILE A 245 -4.60 -12.80 -6.88
C ILE A 245 -4.03 -12.32 -8.22
N HIS A 246 -4.49 -11.17 -8.75
CA HIS A 246 -4.04 -10.65 -10.05
C HIS A 246 -3.62 -9.17 -9.97
N ASP A 247 -4.25 -8.38 -9.12
CA ASP A 247 -3.99 -6.93 -9.00
C ASP A 247 -3.10 -6.54 -7.80
N PHE A 248 -2.29 -7.48 -7.30
CA PHE A 248 -1.37 -7.20 -6.20
C PHE A 248 -0.07 -6.59 -6.71
N THR A 249 0.23 -5.38 -6.24
CA THR A 249 1.43 -4.63 -6.60
C THR A 249 2.05 -4.00 -5.36
N ILE A 250 3.35 -3.74 -5.41
CA ILE A 250 4.05 -2.95 -4.39
C ILE A 250 4.93 -1.94 -5.13
N GLU A 251 4.39 -0.75 -5.38
CA GLU A 251 5.03 0.24 -6.24
C GLU A 251 5.29 1.55 -5.51
N ARG A 252 6.40 2.21 -5.78
CA ARG A 252 6.66 3.56 -5.29
C ARG A 252 7.57 4.29 -6.26
N GLU A 253 7.21 5.52 -6.60
CA GLU A 253 7.98 6.39 -7.52
C GLU A 253 8.27 5.72 -8.87
N GLY A 254 7.30 4.95 -9.40
CA GLY A 254 7.44 4.25 -10.68
C GLY A 254 8.34 3.00 -10.65
N LYS A 255 8.86 2.62 -9.48
CA LYS A 255 9.62 1.38 -9.29
C LYS A 255 8.76 0.31 -8.62
N ASN A 256 8.88 -0.92 -9.11
CA ASN A 256 8.27 -2.11 -8.55
C ASN A 256 9.20 -2.74 -7.49
N TYR A 257 8.63 -3.06 -6.33
CA TYR A 257 9.30 -3.67 -5.17
C TYR A 257 8.65 -5.00 -4.75
N LEU A 258 7.77 -5.56 -5.59
CA LEU A 258 7.01 -6.77 -5.29
C LEU A 258 7.92 -7.93 -4.87
N ASP A 259 8.88 -8.30 -5.71
CA ASP A 259 9.79 -9.41 -5.46
C ASP A 259 10.68 -9.15 -4.23
N GLU A 260 11.17 -7.92 -4.08
CA GLU A 260 12.01 -7.52 -2.94
C GLU A 260 11.29 -7.81 -1.62
N PHE A 261 10.05 -7.34 -1.48
CA PHE A 261 9.31 -7.48 -0.23
C PHE A 261 8.68 -8.85 -0.05
N LEU A 262 8.21 -9.51 -1.10
CA LEU A 262 7.65 -10.86 -0.96
C LEU A 262 8.72 -11.89 -0.62
N GLN A 263 10.00 -11.65 -0.89
CA GLN A 263 11.10 -12.52 -0.46
C GLN A 263 11.57 -12.28 0.99
N GLU A 264 11.11 -11.20 1.64
CA GLU A 264 11.47 -10.92 3.04
C GLU A 264 11.00 -12.03 3.98
N GLU A 265 11.88 -12.47 4.89
CA GLU A 265 11.56 -13.52 5.84
C GLU A 265 10.50 -13.08 6.86
N ASN A 266 10.49 -11.79 7.20
CA ASN A 266 9.61 -11.21 8.20
C ASN A 266 9.23 -9.78 7.82
N LEU A 267 8.08 -9.65 7.17
CA LEU A 267 7.54 -8.39 6.70
C LEU A 267 6.24 -8.06 7.42
N ILE A 268 6.14 -6.85 7.95
CA ILE A 268 4.89 -6.26 8.41
C ILE A 268 4.37 -5.31 7.34
N ILE A 269 3.12 -5.51 6.94
CA ILE A 269 2.41 -4.64 6.00
C ILE A 269 1.26 -3.95 6.73
N VAL A 270 1.28 -2.62 6.73
CA VAL A 270 0.16 -1.79 7.18
C VAL A 270 -0.70 -1.46 5.96
N VAL A 271 -1.91 -2.01 5.88
CA VAL A 271 -2.84 -1.75 4.77
C VAL A 271 -3.79 -0.63 5.16
N ALA A 272 -3.78 0.44 4.37
CA ALA A 272 -4.74 1.53 4.46
C ALA A 272 -5.29 1.86 3.07
N TYR A 273 -6.33 1.14 2.64
CA TYR A 273 -6.79 1.15 1.24
C TYR A 273 -7.10 2.55 0.70
N ASN A 274 -7.66 3.44 1.54
CA ASN A 274 -7.91 4.83 1.18
C ASN A 274 -7.83 5.72 2.42
N LEU A 275 -6.89 6.67 2.41
CA LEU A 275 -6.60 7.52 3.57
C LEU A 275 -7.73 8.49 3.93
N ASN A 276 -8.64 8.81 3.00
CA ASN A 276 -9.83 9.62 3.34
C ASN A 276 -10.86 8.82 4.13
N LYS A 277 -10.86 7.50 3.97
CA LYS A 277 -11.77 6.56 4.64
C LYS A 277 -11.14 5.87 5.85
N SER A 278 -9.85 6.10 6.12
CA SER A 278 -9.16 5.47 7.25
C SER A 278 -9.55 6.05 8.59
N GLU A 279 -9.66 5.16 9.58
CA GLU A 279 -9.89 5.47 10.99
C GLU A 279 -8.63 6.05 11.60
N LYS A 280 -8.68 7.37 11.85
CA LYS A 280 -7.50 8.17 12.19
C LYS A 280 -6.86 7.78 13.50
N ASP A 281 -7.67 7.42 14.49
CA ASP A 281 -7.18 7.00 15.81
C ASP A 281 -6.38 5.70 15.75
N GLY A 282 -6.63 4.85 14.74
CA GLY A 282 -5.90 3.60 14.54
C GLY A 282 -4.41 3.78 14.20
N PHE A 283 -3.99 4.95 13.71
CA PHE A 283 -2.58 5.17 13.35
C PHE A 283 -1.65 5.32 14.56
N PHE A 284 -2.15 5.72 15.74
CA PHE A 284 -1.35 5.76 16.96
C PHE A 284 -0.90 4.38 17.43
N PRO A 285 -1.80 3.39 17.66
CA PRO A 285 -1.36 2.06 18.03
C PRO A 285 -0.63 1.35 16.89
N VAL A 286 -0.96 1.63 15.61
CA VAL A 286 -0.16 1.14 14.47
C VAL A 286 1.28 1.63 14.55
N ARG A 287 1.53 2.90 14.87
CA ARG A 287 2.89 3.41 15.08
C ARG A 287 3.60 2.63 16.17
N ASP A 288 2.93 2.37 17.29
CA ASP A 288 3.58 1.76 18.45
C ASP A 288 3.96 0.29 18.18
N ILE A 289 3.07 -0.48 17.56
CA ILE A 289 3.37 -1.89 17.21
C ILE A 289 4.37 -2.00 16.05
N THR A 290 4.34 -1.08 15.07
CA THR A 290 5.33 -1.09 13.98
C THR A 290 6.71 -0.66 14.45
N ASN A 291 6.79 0.27 15.41
CA ASN A 291 8.03 0.60 16.11
C ASN A 291 8.60 -0.60 16.87
N GLU A 292 7.74 -1.37 17.55
CA GLU A 292 8.15 -2.62 18.20
C GLU A 292 8.65 -3.65 17.17
N ALA A 293 7.95 -3.81 16.05
CA ALA A 293 8.36 -4.71 14.97
C ALA A 293 9.73 -4.32 14.39
N LEU A 294 9.97 -3.04 14.13
CA LEU A 294 11.27 -2.52 13.68
C LEU A 294 12.39 -2.83 14.69
N LYS A 295 12.12 -2.65 15.99
CA LYS A 295 13.07 -3.01 17.07
C LYS A 295 13.36 -4.49 17.11
N LYS A 296 12.36 -5.33 16.84
CA LYS A 296 12.50 -6.79 16.76
C LYS A 296 13.11 -7.27 15.44
N GLY A 297 13.46 -6.37 14.51
CA GLY A 297 14.19 -6.68 13.28
C GLY A 297 13.30 -6.93 12.05
N TYR A 298 11.99 -6.71 12.15
CA TYR A 298 11.08 -6.85 11.02
C TYR A 298 11.27 -5.72 10.01
N LYS A 299 11.09 -6.03 8.73
CA LYS A 299 10.84 -5.01 7.71
C LYS A 299 9.40 -4.53 7.86
N VAL A 300 9.17 -3.22 7.77
CA VAL A 300 7.81 -2.64 7.85
C VAL A 300 7.57 -1.75 6.65
N ILE A 301 6.43 -1.94 5.99
CA ILE A 301 5.94 -1.09 4.91
C ILE A 301 4.45 -0.78 5.10
N GLY A 302 3.99 0.32 4.50
CA GLY A 302 2.58 0.64 4.33
C GLY A 302 2.12 0.37 2.90
N MET A 303 0.84 0.09 2.71
CA MET A 303 0.22 -0.02 1.38
C MET A 303 -1.06 0.81 1.32
N SER A 304 -1.21 1.61 0.27
CA SER A 304 -2.38 2.48 0.06
C SER A 304 -2.62 2.77 -1.41
N ALA A 305 -3.88 2.94 -1.80
CA ALA A 305 -4.23 3.49 -3.11
C ALA A 305 -4.19 5.03 -3.16
N SER A 306 -3.87 5.69 -2.03
CA SER A 306 -3.77 7.14 -1.94
C SER A 306 -2.43 7.66 -2.48
N SER A 307 -2.40 8.93 -2.92
CA SER A 307 -1.18 9.54 -3.47
C SER A 307 -0.01 9.56 -2.48
N THR A 308 1.21 9.56 -3.02
CA THR A 308 2.47 9.68 -2.25
C THR A 308 2.48 10.91 -1.34
N GLU A 309 1.99 12.05 -1.83
CA GLU A 309 1.88 13.28 -1.04
C GLU A 309 1.03 13.08 0.23
N ARG A 310 -0.12 12.41 0.09
CA ARG A 310 -1.05 12.15 1.20
C ARG A 310 -0.49 11.14 2.19
N THR A 311 0.18 10.10 1.69
CA THR A 311 0.82 9.10 2.54
C THR A 311 2.02 9.68 3.29
N ASN A 312 2.84 10.51 2.65
CA ASN A 312 3.94 11.23 3.31
C ASN A 312 3.39 12.17 4.41
N THR A 313 2.36 12.96 4.11
CA THR A 313 1.70 13.84 5.09
C THR A 313 1.17 13.05 6.30
N LEU A 314 0.61 11.86 6.06
CA LEU A 314 0.14 10.97 7.12
C LEU A 314 1.31 10.44 7.96
N THR A 315 2.35 9.94 7.30
CA THR A 315 3.58 9.43 7.91
C THR A 315 4.21 10.48 8.82
N GLU A 316 4.32 11.73 8.38
CA GLU A 316 4.82 12.84 9.20
C GLU A 316 3.88 13.15 10.38
N ARG A 317 2.57 13.28 10.12
CA ARG A 317 1.58 13.62 11.15
C ARG A 317 1.54 12.61 12.29
N TYR A 318 1.54 11.32 11.95
CA TYR A 318 1.48 10.24 12.94
C TYR A 318 2.85 9.70 13.33
N LYS A 319 3.93 10.24 12.75
CA LYS A 319 5.32 9.87 13.02
C LYS A 319 5.58 8.38 12.77
N LEU A 320 5.09 7.88 11.65
CA LEU A 320 5.27 6.50 11.22
C LEU A 320 6.72 6.32 10.73
N ASN A 321 7.39 5.24 11.12
CA ASN A 321 8.80 4.98 10.75
C ASN A 321 8.91 4.03 9.56
N PHE A 322 7.95 4.11 8.64
CA PHE A 322 7.88 3.32 7.42
C PHE A 322 7.22 4.13 6.31
N ASP A 323 7.47 3.68 5.09
CA ASP A 323 6.94 4.30 3.88
C ASP A 323 5.75 3.54 3.31
N PHE A 324 4.88 4.27 2.61
CA PHE A 324 3.77 3.66 1.88
C PHE A 324 4.14 3.38 0.42
N TYR A 325 3.62 2.25 -0.05
CA TYR A 325 3.68 1.79 -1.43
C TYR A 325 2.26 1.74 -2.01
N PHE A 326 2.17 2.00 -3.30
CA PHE A 326 0.93 1.94 -4.04
C PHE A 326 0.50 0.48 -4.29
N CYS A 327 -0.80 0.27 -4.13
CA CYS A 327 -1.53 -0.92 -4.57
C CYS A 327 -3.00 -0.52 -4.76
N ASP A 328 -3.72 -1.19 -5.67
CA ASP A 328 -5.09 -0.83 -6.00
C ASP A 328 -6.05 -0.89 -4.79
N GLU A 329 -7.04 0.01 -4.76
CA GLU A 329 -7.99 0.12 -3.65
C GLU A 329 -8.82 -1.17 -3.50
N THR A 330 -9.20 -1.81 -4.60
CA THR A 330 -9.98 -3.06 -4.63
C THR A 330 -9.16 -4.22 -4.08
N THR A 331 -7.89 -4.30 -4.46
CA THR A 331 -6.93 -5.28 -3.92
C THR A 331 -6.78 -5.10 -2.41
N LEU A 332 -6.51 -3.87 -1.95
CA LEU A 332 -6.31 -3.57 -0.54
C LEU A 332 -7.56 -3.84 0.32
N LYS A 333 -8.75 -3.51 -0.19
CA LYS A 333 -10.02 -3.89 0.44
C LYS A 333 -10.10 -5.40 0.60
N THR A 334 -9.71 -6.17 -0.44
CA THR A 334 -9.77 -7.64 -0.46
C THR A 334 -8.79 -8.26 0.54
N ILE A 335 -7.61 -7.69 0.73
CA ILE A 335 -6.59 -8.19 1.67
C ILE A 335 -7.11 -8.22 3.12
N VAL A 336 -7.68 -7.10 3.60
CA VAL A 336 -8.09 -6.96 5.00
C VAL A 336 -9.29 -6.02 5.14
N ARG A 337 -10.27 -6.40 5.97
CA ARG A 337 -11.45 -5.55 6.27
C ARG A 337 -11.16 -4.61 7.44
N SER A 338 -10.08 -3.85 7.33
CA SER A 338 -9.67 -2.86 8.33
C SER A 338 -8.88 -1.74 7.65
N ASN A 339 -9.02 -0.51 8.14
CA ASN A 339 -8.40 0.66 7.51
C ASN A 339 -7.97 1.69 8.56
N PRO A 340 -6.80 1.55 9.19
CA PRO A 340 -5.72 0.64 8.81
C PRO A 340 -5.87 -0.78 9.37
N GLY A 341 -5.38 -1.79 8.62
CA GLY A 341 -5.17 -3.16 9.11
C GLY A 341 -3.70 -3.54 9.03
N VAL A 342 -3.27 -4.56 9.79
CA VAL A 342 -1.86 -5.00 9.82
C VAL A 342 -1.74 -6.48 9.49
N LEU A 343 -0.75 -6.82 8.66
CA LEU A 343 -0.43 -8.18 8.27
C LEU A 343 1.02 -8.50 8.61
N HIS A 344 1.27 -9.76 9.00
CA HIS A 344 2.60 -10.34 9.08
C HIS A 344 2.75 -11.39 7.97
N LEU A 345 3.75 -11.17 7.12
CA LEU A 345 4.13 -12.04 6.03
C LEU A 345 5.50 -12.66 6.31
N GLN A 346 5.68 -13.89 5.83
CA GLN A 346 6.96 -14.57 5.76
C GLN A 346 7.09 -15.19 4.37
N LYS A 347 8.03 -14.69 3.57
CA LYS A 347 8.27 -15.11 2.18
C LYS A 347 6.96 -15.19 1.37
N GLY A 348 6.21 -14.10 1.35
CA GLY A 348 4.90 -13.97 0.69
C GLY A 348 3.74 -14.71 1.36
N THR A 349 3.98 -15.53 2.38
CA THR A 349 2.94 -16.27 3.10
C THR A 349 2.36 -15.43 4.24
N ILE A 350 1.04 -15.26 4.25
CA ILE A 350 0.33 -14.53 5.30
C ILE A 350 0.28 -15.38 6.58
N LYS A 351 1.05 -15.00 7.59
CA LYS A 351 1.09 -15.68 8.89
C LYS A 351 0.03 -15.17 9.85
N GLN A 352 -0.23 -13.87 9.82
CA GLN A 352 -1.23 -13.24 10.66
C GLN A 352 -1.82 -12.00 9.98
N LYS A 353 -3.08 -11.70 10.31
CA LYS A 353 -3.75 -10.45 9.96
C LYS A 353 -4.55 -9.98 11.18
N VAL A 354 -4.54 -8.69 11.46
CA VAL A 354 -5.27 -8.10 12.58
C VAL A 354 -5.94 -6.79 12.19
N HIS A 355 -7.08 -6.52 12.82
CA HIS A 355 -7.70 -5.21 12.84
C HIS A 355 -6.85 -4.26 13.69
N TRP A 356 -6.91 -2.94 13.48
CA TRP A 356 -6.18 -2.01 14.35
C TRP A 356 -6.66 -2.03 15.82
N ASN A 357 -7.84 -2.58 16.10
CA ASN A 357 -8.35 -2.80 17.47
C ASN A 357 -7.72 -4.02 18.15
N ASP A 358 -7.08 -4.90 17.38
CA ASP A 358 -6.54 -6.19 17.82
C ASP A 358 -5.00 -6.24 17.66
N LEU A 359 -4.33 -5.08 17.62
CA LEU A 359 -2.88 -5.01 17.40
C LEU A 359 -2.09 -5.65 18.54
N ASP A 360 -2.65 -5.71 19.73
CA ASP A 360 -2.10 -6.42 20.89
C ASP A 360 -2.02 -7.93 20.68
N GLN A 361 -2.81 -8.48 19.74
CA GLN A 361 -2.77 -9.89 19.37
C GLN A 361 -1.68 -10.19 18.33
N LEU A 362 -1.04 -9.18 17.74
CA LEU A 362 0.01 -9.37 16.74
C LEU A 362 1.26 -10.01 17.38
N GLN A 363 1.62 -11.20 16.93
CA GLN A 363 2.73 -11.96 17.50
C GLN A 363 4.05 -11.57 16.84
N LEU A 364 4.88 -10.82 17.56
CA LEU A 364 6.21 -10.42 17.11
C LEU A 364 7.29 -11.16 17.89
N GLN A 365 8.14 -11.90 17.19
CA GLN A 365 9.30 -12.60 17.73
C GLN A 365 10.56 -11.76 17.57
N GLU A 366 11.53 -11.88 18.46
CA GLU A 366 12.82 -11.20 18.28
C GLU A 366 13.66 -11.93 17.22
N LEU A 367 14.03 -11.22 16.16
CA LEU A 367 14.80 -11.76 15.04
C LEU A 367 16.30 -11.52 15.24
N GLU A 368 17.14 -12.24 14.50
CA GLU A 368 18.60 -12.02 14.52
C GLU A 368 18.99 -10.61 14.05
N THR A 369 18.14 -9.97 13.26
CA THR A 369 18.27 -8.60 12.75
C THR A 369 17.74 -7.54 13.73
N ALA A 370 17.35 -7.93 14.95
CA ALA A 370 16.80 -7.03 15.96
C ALA A 370 17.75 -5.87 16.29
N LYS A 371 17.16 -4.70 16.52
CA LYS A 371 17.82 -3.45 16.88
C LYS A 371 17.11 -2.87 18.11
N PRO A 372 17.32 -3.44 19.30
CA PRO A 372 16.63 -3.03 20.52
C PRO A 372 16.92 -1.56 20.89
N ASP A 373 18.10 -1.07 20.50
CA ASP A 373 18.59 0.28 20.80
C ASP A 373 18.08 1.36 19.83
N LEU A 374 17.14 1.05 18.93
CA LEU A 374 16.49 2.05 18.09
C LEU A 374 15.74 3.09 18.94
N ASP A 375 16.16 4.34 18.81
CA ASP A 375 15.53 5.50 19.43
C ASP A 375 14.79 6.33 18.35
N PHE A 376 13.48 6.09 18.23
CA PHE A 376 12.64 6.81 17.29
C PHE A 376 12.50 8.31 17.61
N ASN A 377 12.70 8.73 18.86
CA ASN A 377 12.67 10.16 19.20
C ASN A 377 13.95 10.84 18.71
N LEU A 378 15.10 10.21 18.92
CA LEU A 378 16.38 10.69 18.38
C LEU A 378 16.35 10.68 16.86
N LYS A 379 15.87 9.59 16.25
CA LYS A 379 15.68 9.48 14.80
C LYS A 379 14.88 10.67 14.25
N GLN A 380 13.69 10.94 14.78
CA GLN A 380 12.85 12.06 14.33
C GLN A 380 13.55 13.42 14.44
N ARG A 381 14.31 13.64 15.52
CA ARG A 381 15.09 14.86 15.69
C ARG A 381 16.20 14.97 14.65
N LEU A 382 16.91 13.88 14.38
CA LEU A 382 17.96 13.85 13.37
C LEU A 382 17.41 14.01 11.95
N ASP A 383 16.25 13.44 11.64
CA ASP A 383 15.55 13.65 10.36
C ASP A 383 15.22 15.13 10.17
N SER A 384 14.68 15.77 11.21
CA SER A 384 14.38 17.22 11.19
C SER A 384 15.65 18.06 11.00
N ILE A 385 16.74 17.68 11.68
CA ILE A 385 18.05 18.32 11.54
C ILE A 385 18.59 18.17 10.12
N ALA A 386 18.49 16.99 9.51
CA ALA A 386 18.95 16.75 8.15
C ALA A 386 18.22 17.62 7.11
N VAL A 387 16.91 17.83 7.28
CA VAL A 387 16.13 18.75 6.44
C VAL A 387 16.62 20.18 6.61
N LEU A 388 16.77 20.65 7.86
CA LEU A 388 17.21 22.02 8.16
C LEU A 388 18.65 22.28 7.69
N ASP A 389 19.53 21.29 7.84
CA ASP A 389 20.94 21.34 7.46
C ASP A 389 21.12 21.63 5.96
N GLN A 390 20.18 21.18 5.11
CA GLN A 390 20.23 21.41 3.66
C GLN A 390 19.36 22.57 3.17
N ARG A 391 18.56 23.20 4.06
CA ARG A 391 17.48 24.12 3.68
C ARG A 391 17.96 25.29 2.83
N TYR A 392 18.85 26.15 3.36
CA TYR A 392 19.32 27.33 2.62
C TYR A 392 20.43 26.98 1.62
N ARG A 393 21.15 25.87 1.84
CA ARG A 393 22.15 25.35 0.88
C ARG A 393 21.54 25.06 -0.49
N LYS A 394 20.37 24.44 -0.54
CA LYS A 394 19.65 24.20 -1.80
C LYS A 394 19.31 25.50 -2.52
N LEU A 395 18.87 26.53 -1.79
CA LEU A 395 18.57 27.84 -2.38
C LEU A 395 19.81 28.58 -2.90
N MET A 396 20.98 28.36 -2.29
CA MET A 396 22.26 28.90 -2.77
C MET A 396 22.73 28.24 -4.08
N GLN A 397 22.23 27.04 -4.40
CA GLN A 397 22.56 26.33 -5.65
C GLN A 397 21.68 26.75 -6.84
N ALA A 398 20.57 27.46 -6.59
CA ALA A 398 19.70 27.97 -7.65
C ALA A 398 20.48 28.89 -8.61
N LYS A 399 20.30 28.67 -9.92
CA LYS A 399 21.01 29.40 -10.98
C LYS A 399 20.37 30.74 -11.28
N THR A 400 19.06 30.87 -11.07
CA THR A 400 18.33 32.13 -11.28
C THR A 400 17.53 32.55 -10.04
N PRO A 401 17.20 33.85 -9.91
CA PRO A 401 16.31 34.32 -8.85
C PRO A 401 14.92 33.68 -8.90
N GLU A 402 14.39 33.39 -10.09
CA GLU A 402 13.07 32.77 -10.27
C GLU A 402 13.07 31.32 -9.76
N GLU A 403 14.10 30.54 -10.11
CA GLU A 403 14.29 29.17 -9.60
C GLU A 403 14.39 29.18 -8.07
N ARG A 404 15.13 30.15 -7.51
CA ARG A 404 15.23 30.31 -6.05
C ARG A 404 13.89 30.64 -5.40
N ALA A 405 13.08 31.50 -6.02
CA ALA A 405 11.77 31.89 -5.49
C ALA A 405 10.81 30.69 -5.47
N GLU A 406 10.73 29.94 -6.58
CA GLU A 406 9.94 28.71 -6.68
C GLU A 406 10.33 27.70 -5.59
N MET A 407 11.63 27.40 -5.47
CA MET A 407 12.14 26.50 -4.43
C MET A 407 11.82 27.02 -3.01
N GLY A 408 11.92 28.33 -2.78
CA GLY A 408 11.61 28.95 -1.51
C GLY A 408 10.13 28.77 -1.12
N GLU A 409 9.24 29.05 -2.06
CA GLU A 409 7.79 28.90 -1.89
C GLU A 409 7.39 27.44 -1.65
N GLU A 410 7.97 26.49 -2.38
CA GLU A 410 7.78 25.05 -2.14
C GLU A 410 8.24 24.61 -0.75
N MET A 411 9.31 25.21 -0.24
CA MET A 411 9.80 24.98 1.13
C MET A 411 9.00 25.73 2.21
N GLY A 412 7.93 26.43 1.82
CA GLY A 412 7.09 27.23 2.71
C GLY A 412 7.80 28.44 3.32
N LEU A 413 8.80 28.99 2.62
CA LEU A 413 9.55 30.16 3.04
C LEU A 413 8.90 31.46 2.54
N THR A 414 9.05 32.54 3.31
CA THR A 414 8.62 33.87 2.86
C THR A 414 9.66 34.50 1.92
N PRO A 415 9.26 35.50 1.10
CA PRO A 415 10.19 36.26 0.24
C PRO A 415 11.39 36.84 0.96
N GLU A 416 11.23 37.25 2.22
CA GLU A 416 12.33 37.74 3.04
C GLU A 416 13.32 36.63 3.40
N GLU A 417 12.85 35.41 3.62
CA GLU A 417 13.69 34.28 4.02
C GLU A 417 14.51 33.72 2.85
N TYR A 418 13.95 33.64 1.63
CA TYR A 418 14.68 33.12 0.47
C TYR A 418 15.49 34.17 -0.31
N ASN A 419 15.25 35.47 -0.08
CA ASN A 419 16.06 36.56 -0.65
C ASN A 419 17.07 37.16 0.36
N GLY A 420 17.03 36.74 1.63
CA GLY A 420 17.92 37.21 2.68
C GLY A 420 19.37 36.72 2.53
N ASP A 421 20.17 36.96 3.56
CA ASP A 421 21.53 36.41 3.65
C ASP A 421 21.49 34.92 4.02
N LEU A 422 21.30 34.10 2.99
CA LEU A 422 21.20 32.64 3.09
C LEU A 422 22.42 32.02 3.80
N TRP A 423 23.61 32.59 3.64
CA TRP A 423 24.83 32.04 4.23
C TRP A 423 24.88 32.32 5.74
N SER A 424 24.53 33.53 6.16
CA SER A 424 24.39 33.86 7.58
C SER A 424 23.29 33.03 8.25
N MET A 425 22.14 32.85 7.57
CA MET A 425 21.04 32.02 8.08
C MET A 425 21.45 30.54 8.20
N GLN A 426 22.16 30.01 7.21
CA GLN A 426 22.70 28.65 7.26
C GLN A 426 23.73 28.49 8.39
N THR A 427 24.60 29.46 8.60
CA THR A 427 25.62 29.43 9.67
C THR A 427 24.98 29.34 11.07
N VAL A 428 23.84 30.01 11.27
CA VAL A 428 23.07 29.92 12.53
C VAL A 428 22.51 28.50 12.71
N ILE A 429 21.98 27.89 11.65
CA ILE A 429 21.50 26.50 11.65
C ILE A 429 22.66 25.55 11.97
N ASP A 430 23.79 25.67 11.28
CA ASP A 430 24.95 24.79 11.44
C ASP A 430 25.46 24.81 12.88
N SER A 431 25.59 26.00 13.46
CA SER A 431 26.03 26.19 14.85
C SER A 431 25.04 25.56 15.84
N SER A 432 23.73 25.76 15.62
CA SER A 432 22.68 25.23 16.49
C SER A 432 22.57 23.71 16.40
N ASN A 433 22.66 23.16 15.19
CA ASN A 433 22.68 21.72 14.94
C ASN A 433 23.91 21.09 15.58
N MET A 434 25.09 21.69 15.43
CA MET A 434 26.32 21.17 16.02
C MET A 434 26.23 21.11 17.55
N LEU A 435 25.68 22.13 18.21
CA LEU A 435 25.45 22.11 19.67
C LEU A 435 24.59 20.94 20.14
N PHE A 436 23.60 20.53 19.34
CA PHE A 436 22.80 19.36 19.63
C PHE A 436 23.60 18.06 19.38
N ILE A 437 24.27 17.96 18.23
CA ILE A 437 25.06 16.78 17.85
C ILE A 437 26.20 16.53 18.83
N GLU A 438 26.90 17.56 19.32
CA GLU A 438 27.93 17.39 20.35
C GLU A 438 27.37 16.79 21.65
N LYS A 439 26.14 17.14 22.04
CA LYS A 439 25.49 16.52 23.21
C LYS A 439 25.19 15.05 22.95
N VAL A 440 24.75 14.71 21.74
CA VAL A 440 24.53 13.31 21.35
C VAL A 440 25.85 12.53 21.40
N PHE A 441 26.90 13.04 20.76
CA PHE A 441 28.23 12.43 20.77
C PHE A 441 28.77 12.18 22.18
N LYS A 442 28.61 13.16 23.09
CA LYS A 442 29.08 13.04 24.47
C LYS A 442 28.27 12.05 25.31
N ASN A 443 26.99 11.87 25.00
CA ASN A 443 26.10 11.00 25.77
C ASN A 443 26.15 9.54 25.33
N MET A 444 26.26 9.28 24.03
CA MET A 444 26.13 7.92 23.47
C MET A 444 27.12 7.58 22.36
N GLY A 445 28.02 8.49 22.00
CA GLY A 445 28.85 8.33 20.80
C GLY A 445 28.07 8.63 19.53
N TYR A 446 28.46 8.01 18.42
CA TYR A 446 27.86 8.29 17.11
C TYR A 446 26.44 7.69 17.03
N PRO A 447 25.40 8.47 16.66
CA PRO A 447 24.04 7.96 16.49
C PRO A 447 23.91 7.21 15.15
N GLY A 448 24.48 6.00 15.14
CA GLY A 448 24.58 5.15 13.96
C GLY A 448 23.30 4.44 13.56
N LYS A 449 23.41 3.61 12.52
CA LYS A 449 22.35 2.72 12.01
C LYS A 449 21.66 1.91 13.11
N THR A 450 22.39 1.47 14.13
CA THR A 450 21.82 0.70 15.24
C THR A 450 20.87 1.53 16.10
N HIS A 451 21.13 2.84 16.23
CA HIS A 451 20.34 3.73 17.08
C HIS A 451 19.23 4.47 16.34
N VAL A 452 19.41 4.81 15.06
CA VAL A 452 18.44 5.63 14.33
C VAL A 452 18.04 5.07 12.97
N GLY A 453 18.62 3.96 12.54
CA GLY A 453 18.35 3.35 11.24
C GLY A 453 18.92 4.15 10.07
N GLU A 454 18.68 3.65 8.86
CA GLU A 454 19.05 4.29 7.60
C GLU A 454 17.80 4.99 7.00
N PRO A 455 17.96 6.13 6.31
CA PRO A 455 19.21 6.86 6.04
C PRO A 455 19.63 7.85 7.15
N THR A 456 18.86 7.92 8.24
CA THR A 456 19.05 8.91 9.33
C THR A 456 20.42 8.85 9.99
N ASN A 457 21.06 7.68 10.00
CA ASN A 457 22.42 7.48 10.52
C ASN A 457 23.49 8.37 9.90
N THR A 458 23.23 9.03 8.77
CA THR A 458 24.17 9.96 8.14
C THR A 458 24.02 11.41 8.60
N ALA A 459 22.90 11.78 9.25
CA ALA A 459 22.57 13.16 9.57
C ALA A 459 23.62 13.85 10.45
N ALA A 460 24.08 13.16 11.50
CA ALA A 460 25.09 13.71 12.42
C ALA A 460 26.44 13.94 11.73
N TRP A 461 26.79 13.10 10.75
CA TRP A 461 27.98 13.27 9.93
C TRP A 461 27.89 14.54 9.07
N TYR A 462 26.76 14.80 8.40
CA TYR A 462 26.59 16.01 7.59
C TYR A 462 26.71 17.30 8.41
N VAL A 463 26.09 17.32 9.60
CA VAL A 463 26.24 18.46 10.52
C VAL A 463 27.71 18.69 10.89
N LEU A 464 28.43 17.64 11.29
CA LEU A 464 29.87 17.75 11.61
C LEU A 464 30.67 18.16 10.36
N GLN A 465 30.28 17.68 9.19
CA GLN A 465 30.92 17.98 7.93
C GLN A 465 30.86 19.48 7.58
N HIS A 466 29.80 20.16 8.01
CA HIS A 466 29.61 21.60 7.84
C HIS A 466 30.22 22.44 8.97
N ASN A 467 30.82 21.81 9.98
CA ASN A 467 31.49 22.46 11.12
C ASN A 467 32.97 22.02 11.19
N PRO A 468 33.83 22.45 10.24
CA PRO A 468 35.18 21.92 10.08
C PRO A 468 36.08 22.07 11.31
N ASP A 469 35.89 23.13 12.12
CA ASP A 469 36.66 23.36 13.35
C ASP A 469 36.44 22.26 14.41
N LYS A 470 35.32 21.52 14.32
CA LYS A 470 34.97 20.42 15.23
C LYS A 470 35.44 19.06 14.73
N ILE A 471 35.80 18.93 13.45
CA ILE A 471 36.26 17.65 12.86
C ILE A 471 37.45 17.05 13.63
N PRO A 472 38.50 17.81 14.02
CA PRO A 472 39.65 17.23 14.72
C PRO A 472 39.27 16.52 16.03
N GLU A 473 38.27 17.04 16.76
CA GLU A 473 37.79 16.49 18.04
C GLU A 473 37.03 15.17 17.84
N TYR A 474 36.19 15.08 16.80
CA TYR A 474 35.26 13.97 16.60
C TYR A 474 35.67 12.97 15.50
N LEU A 475 36.71 13.24 14.71
CA LEU A 475 37.19 12.32 13.67
C LEU A 475 37.49 10.89 14.21
N PRO A 476 38.08 10.68 15.40
CA PRO A 476 38.26 9.34 15.96
C PRO A 476 36.93 8.59 16.16
N LEU A 477 35.89 9.29 16.62
CA LEU A 477 34.54 8.74 16.81
C LEU A 477 33.92 8.32 15.47
N ILE A 478 34.06 9.16 14.44
CA ILE A 478 33.58 8.87 13.08
C ILE A 478 34.31 7.66 12.48
N LYS A 479 35.62 7.55 12.67
CA LYS A 479 36.41 6.39 12.24
C LYS A 479 35.97 5.10 12.95
N GLU A 480 35.67 5.17 14.24
CA GLU A 480 35.16 4.02 14.98
C GLU A 480 33.76 3.61 14.48
N ALA A 481 32.86 4.57 14.25
CA ALA A 481 31.53 4.32 13.71
C ALA A 481 31.59 3.65 12.32
N GLY A 482 32.44 4.14 11.42
CA GLY A 482 32.63 3.51 10.10
C GLY A 482 33.18 2.09 10.19
N LYS A 483 34.14 1.82 11.09
CA LYS A 483 34.67 0.45 11.30
C LYS A 483 33.60 -0.51 11.81
N LYS A 484 32.62 -0.02 12.59
CA LYS A 484 31.48 -0.80 13.08
C LYS A 484 30.34 -0.92 12.05
N GLY A 485 30.45 -0.26 10.89
CA GLY A 485 29.37 -0.24 9.88
C GLY A 485 28.16 0.62 10.28
N GLU A 486 28.31 1.50 11.28
CA GLU A 486 27.24 2.39 11.74
C GLU A 486 26.95 3.52 10.74
N ILE A 487 27.95 3.84 9.91
CA ILE A 487 27.89 4.77 8.78
C ILE A 487 28.66 4.21 7.59
N PRO A 488 28.29 4.59 6.35
CA PRO A 488 29.07 4.23 5.16
C PRO A 488 30.52 4.69 5.29
N PHE A 489 31.48 3.77 5.10
CA PHE A 489 32.91 4.08 5.28
C PHE A 489 33.42 5.17 4.34
N ARG A 490 32.83 5.30 3.13
CA ARG A 490 33.08 6.41 2.21
C ARG A 490 32.92 7.79 2.84
N LEU A 491 31.98 7.96 3.79
CA LEU A 491 31.78 9.22 4.51
C LEU A 491 32.93 9.49 5.49
N VAL A 492 33.46 8.44 6.13
CA VAL A 492 34.67 8.55 6.96
C VAL A 492 35.86 9.02 6.11
N ALA A 493 36.07 8.39 4.96
CA ALA A 493 37.13 8.74 4.02
C ALA A 493 37.04 10.21 3.56
N MET A 494 35.83 10.67 3.20
CA MET A 494 35.59 12.07 2.82
C MET A 494 35.95 13.06 3.94
N MET A 495 35.58 12.74 5.18
CA MET A 495 35.86 13.62 6.32
C MET A 495 37.34 13.63 6.69
N GLU A 496 38.02 12.48 6.61
CA GLU A 496 39.45 12.36 6.85
C GLU A 496 40.27 13.16 5.84
N ASP A 497 39.98 13.01 4.55
CA ASP A 497 40.66 13.79 3.51
C ASP A 497 40.45 15.29 3.70
N ARG A 498 39.24 15.73 4.09
CA ARG A 498 38.99 17.14 4.39
C ARG A 498 39.77 17.63 5.60
N TYR A 499 39.84 16.82 6.66
CA TYR A 499 40.69 17.12 7.80
C TYR A 499 42.16 17.27 7.39
N LEU A 500 42.69 16.36 6.58
CA LEU A 500 44.06 16.41 6.10
C LEU A 500 44.32 17.63 5.21
N MET A 501 43.42 17.93 4.28
CA MET A 501 43.51 19.13 3.43
C MET A 501 43.53 20.42 4.28
N ASN A 502 42.65 20.54 5.28
CA ASN A 502 42.60 21.71 6.17
C ASN A 502 43.86 21.85 7.03
N GLN A 503 44.56 20.75 7.29
CA GLN A 503 45.84 20.73 7.98
C GLN A 503 47.05 20.88 7.03
N GLU A 504 46.80 21.21 5.77
CA GLU A 504 47.80 21.30 4.69
C GLU A 504 48.64 20.03 4.54
N LYS A 505 48.00 18.86 4.63
CA LYS A 505 48.64 17.54 4.46
C LYS A 505 48.09 16.83 3.23
N PRO A 506 48.84 15.88 2.63
CA PRO A 506 48.30 15.00 1.62
C PRO A 506 47.07 14.25 2.15
N GLN A 507 46.06 14.09 1.29
CA GLN A 507 44.87 13.30 1.57
C GLN A 507 45.08 11.82 1.21
N VAL A 508 44.19 10.92 1.65
CA VAL A 508 44.36 9.47 1.50
C VAL A 508 43.54 8.90 0.34
N TYR A 509 42.31 9.39 0.16
CA TYR A 509 41.32 8.81 -0.77
C TYR A 509 41.01 9.68 -1.99
N GLY A 510 41.51 10.92 -2.03
CA GLY A 510 41.35 11.81 -3.18
C GLY A 510 39.97 12.46 -3.26
N THR A 511 39.28 12.66 -2.14
CA THR A 511 37.91 13.20 -2.12
C THR A 511 37.82 14.73 -2.07
N GLN A 512 38.94 15.43 -1.89
CA GLN A 512 38.98 16.89 -1.85
C GLN A 512 39.66 17.46 -3.10
N GLY A 513 39.07 18.51 -3.66
CA GLY A 513 39.63 19.31 -4.73
C GLY A 513 39.59 20.80 -4.38
N ARG A 514 40.42 21.58 -5.09
CA ARG A 514 40.49 23.03 -5.00
C ARG A 514 40.46 23.62 -6.40
N SER A 515 39.81 24.77 -6.53
CA SER A 515 39.87 25.63 -7.70
C SER A 515 40.39 26.99 -7.27
N TYR A 516 41.35 27.51 -8.02
CA TYR A 516 41.86 28.87 -7.87
C TYR A 516 41.63 29.62 -9.17
N ASP A 517 41.34 30.92 -9.07
CA ASP A 517 41.18 31.83 -10.21
C ASP A 517 42.53 32.27 -10.81
N ASP A 518 43.62 31.58 -10.49
CA ASP A 518 44.98 31.86 -10.95
C ASP A 518 45.57 30.67 -11.74
N GLU A 519 46.87 30.74 -12.04
CA GLU A 519 47.59 29.75 -12.84
C GLU A 519 47.54 28.33 -12.27
N ARG A 520 47.22 28.16 -10.98
CA ARG A 520 47.07 26.84 -10.35
C ARG A 520 45.84 26.08 -10.86
N GLY A 521 44.82 26.81 -11.32
CA GLY A 521 43.58 26.24 -11.84
C GLY A 521 42.87 25.31 -10.86
N SER A 522 42.21 24.29 -11.40
CA SER A 522 41.52 23.26 -10.62
C SER A 522 42.38 22.01 -10.48
N PHE A 523 42.46 21.45 -9.28
CA PHE A 523 43.18 20.21 -9.02
C PHE A 523 42.57 19.41 -7.86
N ILE A 524 42.77 18.10 -7.89
CA ILE A 524 42.54 17.24 -6.74
C ILE A 524 43.69 17.45 -5.75
N TRP A 525 43.38 17.71 -4.48
CA TRP A 525 44.39 17.98 -3.46
C TRP A 525 45.44 16.84 -3.39
N PRO A 526 46.73 17.12 -3.13
CA PRO A 526 47.78 16.10 -3.15
C PRO A 526 47.40 14.83 -2.38
N ILE A 527 47.59 13.68 -3.01
CA ILE A 527 47.21 12.38 -2.44
C ILE A 527 48.48 11.64 -1.99
N GLU A 528 48.46 11.06 -0.80
CA GLU A 528 49.49 10.14 -0.33
C GLU A 528 49.44 8.85 -1.16
N ASN A 529 50.56 8.42 -1.76
CA ASN A 529 50.64 7.19 -2.56
C ASN A 529 49.53 7.12 -3.64
N PRO A 530 49.50 8.06 -4.60
CA PRO A 530 48.43 8.19 -5.58
C PRO A 530 48.27 6.96 -6.48
N GLU A 531 49.35 6.20 -6.71
CA GLU A 531 49.36 4.98 -7.52
C GLU A 531 48.46 3.86 -6.97
N THR A 532 48.13 3.89 -5.68
CA THR A 532 47.25 2.92 -5.01
C THR A 532 45.90 3.50 -4.58
N VAL A 533 45.58 4.74 -4.96
CA VAL A 533 44.38 5.43 -4.47
C VAL A 533 43.09 4.73 -4.90
N ASN A 534 43.01 4.23 -6.13
CA ASN A 534 41.80 3.60 -6.65
C ASN A 534 41.47 2.30 -5.89
N GLN A 535 42.47 1.54 -5.44
CA GLN A 535 42.26 0.41 -4.55
C GLN A 535 41.65 0.86 -3.22
N ARG A 536 42.22 1.88 -2.57
CA ARG A 536 41.69 2.43 -1.31
C ARG A 536 40.26 2.98 -1.46
N ARG A 537 39.95 3.58 -2.61
CA ARG A 537 38.60 4.09 -2.93
C ARG A 537 37.59 2.95 -3.04
N THR A 538 37.93 1.89 -3.78
CA THR A 538 37.06 0.70 -3.87
C THR A 538 36.85 0.06 -2.49
N GLU A 539 37.91 -0.11 -1.70
CA GLU A 539 37.83 -0.65 -0.34
C GLU A 539 36.98 0.22 0.60
N ALA A 540 36.98 1.53 0.40
CA ALA A 540 36.16 2.47 1.17
C ALA A 540 34.69 2.56 0.70
N GLY A 541 34.32 1.90 -0.41
CA GLY A 541 32.96 1.89 -0.96
C GLY A 541 32.65 3.07 -1.89
N PHE A 542 33.64 3.58 -2.61
CA PHE A 542 33.42 4.49 -3.74
C PHE A 542 33.24 3.69 -5.03
N ASP A 543 32.24 4.09 -5.83
CA ASP A 543 31.95 3.45 -7.12
C ASP A 543 32.82 4.00 -8.26
N GLN A 544 33.45 5.17 -8.06
CA GLN A 544 34.26 5.85 -9.07
C GLN A 544 35.77 5.80 -8.78
N THR A 545 36.57 5.69 -9.85
CA THR A 545 38.00 5.96 -9.79
C THR A 545 38.29 7.45 -9.50
N ILE A 546 39.53 7.79 -9.18
CA ILE A 546 39.93 9.19 -8.96
C ILE A 546 39.81 10.02 -10.24
N GLU A 547 40.07 9.41 -11.40
CA GLU A 547 39.95 10.05 -12.70
C GLU A 547 38.50 10.39 -13.03
N GLU A 548 37.58 9.44 -12.81
CA GLU A 548 36.14 9.64 -12.99
C GLU A 548 35.59 10.69 -12.01
N TYR A 549 36.02 10.62 -10.75
CA TYR A 549 35.61 11.57 -9.73
C TYR A 549 36.09 13.00 -10.04
N ALA A 550 37.32 13.15 -10.53
CA ALA A 550 37.87 14.45 -10.89
C ALA A 550 37.09 15.11 -12.03
N LYS A 551 36.62 14.32 -13.01
CA LYS A 551 35.70 14.79 -14.06
C LYS A 551 34.34 15.19 -13.51
N LEU A 552 33.79 14.41 -12.58
CA LEU A 552 32.53 14.75 -11.94
C LEU A 552 32.61 16.07 -11.15
N LEU A 553 33.79 16.36 -10.56
CA LEU A 553 34.01 17.58 -9.78
C LEU A 553 34.29 18.83 -10.63
N PHE A 554 35.05 18.69 -11.71
CA PHE A 554 35.57 19.83 -12.48
C PHE A 554 35.10 19.88 -13.95
N GLY A 555 34.31 18.91 -14.42
CA GLY A 555 33.78 18.81 -15.77
C GLY A 555 34.40 17.65 -16.58
N ASP A 556 33.70 17.19 -17.61
CA ASP A 556 34.06 16.00 -18.41
C ASP A 556 35.43 16.12 -19.12
N ASP A 557 35.83 17.34 -19.45
CA ASP A 557 37.11 17.67 -20.09
C ASP A 557 38.29 17.70 -19.11
N PHE A 558 38.04 17.55 -17.80
CA PHE A 558 39.09 17.60 -16.80
C PHE A 558 39.99 16.35 -16.88
N GLU A 559 41.30 16.59 -16.95
CA GLU A 559 42.32 15.54 -16.90
C GLU A 559 42.98 15.52 -15.52
N TYR A 560 42.79 14.42 -14.78
CA TYR A 560 43.43 14.24 -13.49
C TYR A 560 44.95 14.18 -13.63
N LYS A 561 45.64 15.02 -12.85
CA LYS A 561 47.10 15.06 -12.75
C LYS A 561 47.50 14.95 -11.30
N VAL A 562 48.52 14.12 -11.03
CA VAL A 562 49.11 14.01 -9.70
C VAL A 562 49.85 15.30 -9.38
N VAL A 563 49.47 15.93 -8.28
CA VAL A 563 50.14 17.12 -7.73
C VAL A 563 50.72 16.82 -6.36
N THR A 564 51.86 17.42 -6.04
CA THR A 564 52.50 17.32 -4.71
C THR A 564 52.21 18.55 -3.86
N MET A 565 52.45 18.45 -2.55
CA MET A 565 52.33 19.59 -1.64
C MET A 565 53.25 20.76 -2.01
N GLU A 566 54.37 20.50 -2.70
CA GLU A 566 55.27 21.55 -3.19
C GLU A 566 54.70 22.28 -4.41
N ASN A 567 54.00 21.55 -5.30
CA ASN A 567 53.40 22.13 -6.51
C ASN A 567 52.30 23.14 -6.22
N ILE A 568 51.63 23.04 -5.06
CA ILE A 568 50.47 23.86 -4.71
C ILE A 568 50.80 25.05 -3.80
N LYS A 569 52.03 25.11 -3.27
CA LYS A 569 52.54 26.18 -2.40
C LYS A 569 53.25 27.30 -3.17
N GLN A 570 53.61 27.05 -4.43
CA GLN A 570 54.05 28.04 -5.40
C GLN A 570 52.82 28.71 -6.02
#